data_AF-A0A8S4R441-F1
#
_entry.id   AF-A0A8S4R441-F1
#
_cell.length_a   1.000
_cell.length_b   1.000
_cell.length_c   1.000
_cell.angle_alpha   90.00
_cell.angle_beta   90.00
_cell.angle_gamma   90.00
#
_symmetry.space_group_name_H-M   'P 1'
#
loop_
_entity.id
_entity.type
_entity.pdbx_description
1 polymer ?
#
loop_
_entity_poly.entity_id
_entity_poly.type
_entity_poly.pdbx_seq_one_letter_code
_entity_poly.pdbx_strand_id
1 'polypeptide(L)'
;DKDDLLRYAHRLLARATTVQVEVRTERNAKQEDAYNQANVLVDQLMASVHNNAGMARLRWQGYMNACTSQPNSGTGIDGNFETVVLGCTLDDQKRIKKRLQGIDDILRKLY
;
A
#
# COMPACT_ATOMS: atom_id res chain seq x y z
N ASP A 1 27.71 -16.92 -23.51
CA ASP A 1 27.14 -18.23 -23.93
C ASP A 1 27.35 -19.45 -23.02
N LYS A 2 28.53 -19.72 -22.44
CA LYS A 2 28.64 -20.76 -21.39
C LYS A 2 28.56 -20.19 -19.97
N ASP A 3 29.19 -19.05 -19.75
CA ASP A 3 29.22 -18.39 -18.43
C ASP A 3 27.86 -17.82 -18.03
N ASP A 4 27.06 -17.35 -18.99
CA ASP A 4 25.69 -16.88 -18.74
C ASP A 4 24.76 -18.02 -18.33
N LEU A 5 24.90 -19.18 -18.99
CA LEU A 5 24.16 -20.39 -18.65
C LEU A 5 24.50 -20.86 -17.24
N LEU A 6 25.80 -20.87 -16.90
CA LEU A 6 26.27 -21.23 -15.55
C LEU A 6 25.78 -20.25 -14.48
N ARG A 7 25.81 -18.93 -14.75
CA ARG A 7 25.23 -17.92 -13.85
C ARG A 7 23.73 -18.12 -13.64
N TYR A 8 22.99 -18.42 -14.71
CA TYR A 8 21.56 -18.67 -14.61
C TYR A 8 21.26 -19.92 -13.79
N ALA A 9 21.99 -21.01 -14.04
CA ALA A 9 21.88 -22.26 -13.27
C ALA A 9 22.19 -22.05 -11.79
N HIS A 10 23.26 -21.31 -11.46
CA HIS A 10 23.59 -20.95 -10.08
C HIS A 10 22.48 -20.16 -9.38
N ARG A 11 21.88 -19.19 -10.08
CA ARG A 11 20.77 -18.40 -9.53
C ARG A 11 19.52 -19.24 -9.30
N LEU A 12 19.25 -20.20 -10.18
CA LEU A 12 18.14 -21.13 -10.05
C LEU A 12 18.35 -22.06 -8.85
N LEU A 13 19.56 -22.62 -8.74
CA LEU A 13 19.95 -23.50 -7.65
C LEU A 13 19.87 -22.77 -6.30
N ALA A 14 20.39 -21.55 -6.22
CA ALA A 14 20.31 -20.72 -5.03
C ALA A 14 18.85 -20.52 -4.57
N ARG A 15 17.92 -20.21 -5.48
CA ARG A 15 16.49 -20.14 -5.14
C ARG A 15 15.92 -21.49 -4.71
N ALA A 16 16.25 -22.57 -5.41
CA ALA A 16 15.76 -23.91 -5.10
C ALA A 16 16.26 -24.42 -3.73
N THR A 17 17.43 -23.96 -3.28
CA THR A 17 18.02 -24.30 -1.98
C THR A 17 17.72 -23.28 -0.89
N THR A 18 16.93 -22.23 -1.16
CA THR A 18 16.59 -21.21 -0.16
C THR A 18 15.28 -21.57 0.52
N VAL A 19 15.27 -21.50 1.86
CA VAL A 19 14.04 -21.54 2.66
C VAL A 19 13.59 -20.10 2.90
N GLN A 20 12.36 -19.77 2.51
CA GLN A 20 11.78 -18.47 2.79
C GLN A 20 11.13 -18.49 4.18
N VAL A 21 11.61 -17.66 5.09
CA VAL A 21 11.04 -17.49 6.44
C VAL A 21 10.28 -16.16 6.45
N GLU A 22 8.98 -16.22 6.73
CA GLU A 22 8.11 -15.03 6.88
C GLU A 22 7.59 -14.98 8.32
N VAL A 23 7.75 -13.83 8.98
CA VAL A 23 7.12 -13.55 10.27
C VAL A 23 5.84 -12.78 10.00
N ARG A 24 4.70 -13.36 10.33
CA ARG A 24 3.40 -12.69 10.26
C ARG A 24 2.98 -12.26 11.65
N THR A 25 2.48 -11.04 11.77
CA THR A 25 1.84 -10.59 13.00
C THR A 25 0.40 -11.07 13.02
N GLU A 26 -0.01 -11.79 14.07
CA GLU A 26 -1.43 -12.09 14.28
C GLU A 26 -2.14 -10.81 14.69
N ARG A 27 -3.27 -10.53 14.04
CA ARG A 27 -4.12 -9.37 14.36
C ARG A 27 -4.86 -9.64 15.67
N ASN A 28 -4.86 -8.66 16.56
CA ASN A 28 -5.87 -8.61 17.62
C ASN A 28 -7.16 -7.96 17.11
N ALA A 29 -8.25 -8.04 17.89
CA ALA A 29 -9.56 -7.50 17.50
C ALA A 29 -9.50 -6.01 17.11
N LYS A 30 -8.72 -5.18 17.83
CA LYS A 30 -8.60 -3.75 17.53
C LYS A 30 -7.88 -3.49 16.20
N GLN A 31 -6.86 -4.28 15.90
CA GLN A 31 -6.13 -4.20 14.63
C GLN A 31 -7.00 -4.67 13.45
N GLU A 32 -7.84 -5.68 13.67
CA GLU A 32 -8.83 -6.12 12.69
C GLU A 32 -9.84 -5.01 12.37
N ASP A 33 -10.39 -4.37 13.40
CA ASP A 33 -11.33 -3.26 13.24
C ASP A 33 -10.68 -2.07 12.52
N ALA A 34 -9.45 -1.70 12.91
CA ALA A 34 -8.68 -0.64 12.25
C ALA A 34 -8.42 -0.97 10.77
N TYR A 35 -8.05 -2.21 10.46
CA TYR A 35 -7.83 -2.64 9.08
C TYR A 35 -9.12 -2.57 8.26
N ASN A 36 -10.24 -3.04 8.81
CA ASN A 36 -11.54 -2.97 8.15
C ASN A 36 -11.97 -1.52 7.91
N GLN A 37 -11.79 -0.64 8.89
CA GLN A 37 -12.08 0.78 8.75
C GLN A 37 -11.20 1.45 7.69
N ALA A 38 -9.90 1.13 7.64
CA ALA A 38 -9.00 1.65 6.61
C ALA A 38 -9.45 1.22 5.20
N ASN A 39 -9.86 -0.05 5.03
CA ASN A 39 -10.35 -0.55 3.75
C ASN A 39 -11.64 0.18 3.32
N VAL A 40 -12.57 0.42 4.24
CA VAL A 40 -13.79 1.20 3.96
C VAL A 40 -13.45 2.60 3.47
N LEU A 41 -12.49 3.29 4.11
CA LEU A 41 -12.05 4.63 3.69
C LEU A 41 -11.43 4.60 2.28
N VAL A 42 -10.61 3.58 1.97
CA VAL A 42 -10.03 3.38 0.63
C VAL A 42 -11.11 3.08 -0.42
N ASP A 43 -12.12 2.29 -0.08
CA ASP A 43 -13.24 1.98 -0.98
C ASP A 43 -14.10 3.21 -1.27
N GLN A 44 -14.36 4.03 -0.26
CA GLN A 44 -15.04 5.32 -0.43
C GLN A 44 -14.25 6.28 -1.32
N LEU A 45 -12.92 6.31 -1.17
CA LEU A 45 -12.04 7.06 -2.07
C LEU A 45 -12.15 6.53 -3.50
N MET A 46 -12.08 5.22 -3.71
CA MET A 46 -12.19 4.61 -5.03
C MET A 46 -13.54 4.91 -5.69
N ALA A 47 -14.63 4.89 -4.92
CA ALA A 47 -15.96 5.27 -5.40
C ALA A 47 -16.02 6.75 -5.80
N SER A 48 -15.31 7.64 -5.10
CA SER A 48 -15.32 9.07 -5.42
C SER A 48 -14.51 9.43 -6.68
N VAL A 49 -13.57 8.58 -7.10
CA VAL A 49 -12.77 8.76 -8.34
C VAL A 49 -13.67 9.00 -9.56
N HIS A 50 -14.76 8.23 -9.70
CA HIS A 50 -15.67 8.33 -10.84
C HIS A 50 -16.59 9.57 -10.79
N ASN A 51 -16.81 10.12 -9.60
CA ASN A 51 -17.71 11.27 -9.40
C ASN A 51 -16.97 12.61 -9.53
N ASN A 52 -15.77 12.70 -8.95
CA ASN A 52 -14.94 13.91 -8.99
C ASN A 52 -13.46 13.54 -8.83
N ALA A 53 -12.79 13.29 -9.95
CA ALA A 53 -11.38 12.86 -9.98
C ALA A 53 -10.43 13.89 -9.34
N GLY A 54 -10.72 15.20 -9.45
CA GLY A 54 -9.91 16.26 -8.84
C GLY A 54 -9.92 16.20 -7.31
N MET A 55 -11.13 16.12 -6.72
CA MET A 55 -11.28 15.99 -5.27
C MET A 55 -10.76 14.63 -4.76
N ALA A 56 -10.99 13.56 -5.53
CA ALA A 56 -10.44 12.24 -5.21
C ALA A 56 -8.90 12.26 -5.18
N ARG A 57 -8.26 12.98 -6.11
CA ARG A 57 -6.79 13.12 -6.13
C ARG A 57 -6.26 13.85 -4.90
N LEU A 58 -6.91 14.93 -4.46
CA LEU A 58 -6.52 15.65 -3.25
C LEU A 58 -6.62 14.75 -2.00
N ARG A 59 -7.73 14.01 -1.89
CA ARG A 59 -7.95 13.08 -0.77
C ARG A 59 -6.97 11.90 -0.80
N TRP A 60 -6.69 11.36 -1.99
CA TRP A 60 -5.68 10.33 -2.19
C TRP A 60 -4.29 10.80 -1.76
N GLN A 61 -3.89 12.05 -2.07
CA GLN A 61 -2.62 12.63 -1.61
C GLN A 61 -2.53 12.67 -0.08
N GLY A 62 -3.61 13.10 0.58
CA GLY A 62 -3.69 13.09 2.04
C GLY A 62 -3.56 11.70 2.66
N TYR A 63 -4.17 10.68 2.04
CA TYR A 63 -4.05 9.28 2.47
C TYR A 63 -2.65 8.73 2.24
N MET A 64 -2.02 9.04 1.11
CA MET A 64 -0.66 8.60 0.83
C MET A 64 0.36 9.23 1.78
N ASN A 65 0.18 10.50 2.15
CA ASN A 65 1.02 11.17 3.14
C ASN A 65 0.93 10.51 4.52
N ALA A 66 -0.26 10.02 4.91
CA ALA A 66 -0.43 9.25 6.15
C ALA A 66 0.26 7.86 6.12
N CYS A 67 0.57 7.32 4.94
CA CYS A 67 1.26 6.03 4.77
C CYS A 67 2.78 6.14 4.57
N THR A 68 3.38 7.32 4.80
CA THR A 68 4.82 7.54 4.59
C THR A 68 5.43 8.38 5.70
N SER A 69 6.66 8.07 6.10
CA SER A 69 7.43 8.87 7.04
C SER A 69 7.99 10.16 6.42
N GLN A 70 7.88 10.30 5.10
CA GLN A 70 8.30 11.47 4.33
C GLN A 70 7.10 12.01 3.54
N PRO A 71 6.17 12.72 4.19
CA PRO A 71 5.00 13.30 3.53
C PRO A 71 5.42 14.44 2.61
N ASN A 72 4.71 14.61 1.50
CA ASN A 72 4.96 15.72 0.58
C ASN A 72 4.37 17.02 1.15
N SER A 73 5.19 18.07 1.28
CA SER A 73 4.80 19.35 1.91
C SER A 73 3.67 20.11 1.20
N GLY A 74 3.34 19.74 -0.04
CA GLY A 74 2.31 20.42 -0.85
C GLY A 74 0.87 20.05 -0.51
N THR A 75 0.64 18.98 0.25
CA THR A 75 -0.70 18.54 0.67
C THR A 75 -0.69 18.05 2.11
N GLY A 76 -1.74 18.35 2.87
CA GLY A 76 -1.85 17.93 4.27
C GLY A 76 -1.94 16.42 4.45
N ILE A 77 -1.82 15.95 5.69
CA ILE A 77 -2.09 14.57 6.10
C ILE A 77 -3.56 14.48 6.49
N ASP A 78 -4.27 13.44 6.06
CA ASP A 78 -5.63 13.18 6.56
C ASP A 78 -5.54 12.52 7.93
N GLY A 79 -5.77 13.30 9.00
CA GLY A 79 -5.58 12.83 10.38
C GLY A 79 -6.52 11.70 10.80
N ASN A 80 -7.72 11.61 10.21
CA ASN A 80 -8.64 10.51 10.47
C ASN A 80 -8.08 9.21 9.89
N PHE A 81 -7.66 9.24 8.62
CA PHE A 81 -7.04 8.09 7.97
C PHE A 81 -5.71 7.70 8.63
N GLU A 82 -4.87 8.68 9.00
CA GLU A 82 -3.62 8.45 9.73
C GLU A 82 -3.86 7.69 11.04
N THR A 83 -4.81 8.14 11.86
CA THR A 83 -5.16 7.47 13.11
C THR A 83 -5.55 6.02 12.89
N VAL A 84 -6.38 5.75 11.88
CA VAL A 84 -6.83 4.39 11.54
C VAL A 84 -5.67 3.52 11.03
N VAL A 85 -4.83 4.06 10.14
CA VAL A 85 -3.68 3.33 9.56
C VAL A 85 -2.62 3.01 10.63
N LEU A 86 -2.35 3.92 11.56
CA LEU A 86 -1.44 3.67 12.69
C LEU A 86 -1.95 2.57 13.63
N GLY A 87 -3.26 2.33 13.67
CA GLY A 87 -3.88 1.21 14.39
C GLY A 87 -3.71 -0.16 13.71
N CYS A 88 -3.29 -0.20 12.44
CA CYS A 88 -3.11 -1.43 11.68
C CYS A 88 -1.74 -2.09 11.95
N THR A 89 -1.59 -3.37 11.58
CA THR A 89 -0.26 -4.01 11.53
C THR A 89 0.60 -3.40 10.42
N LEU A 90 1.93 -3.56 10.50
CA LEU A 90 2.82 -3.08 9.44
C LEU A 90 2.54 -3.72 8.08
N ASP A 91 2.13 -4.99 8.07
CA ASP A 91 1.79 -5.68 6.82
C ASP A 91 0.49 -5.16 6.22
N ASP A 92 -0.48 -4.81 7.06
CA ASP A 92 -1.73 -4.17 6.64
C ASP A 92 -1.49 -2.75 6.11
N GLN A 93 -0.65 -1.95 6.78
CA GLN A 93 -0.25 -0.63 6.29
C GLN A 93 0.38 -0.72 4.89
N LYS A 94 1.27 -1.70 4.65
CA LYS A 94 1.85 -1.96 3.32
C LYS A 94 0.78 -2.34 2.29
N ARG A 95 -0.19 -3.19 2.67
CA ARG A 95 -1.31 -3.59 1.80
C ARG A 95 -2.18 -2.39 1.43
N ILE A 96 -2.56 -1.57 2.41
CA ILE A 96 -3.35 -0.34 2.21
C ILE A 96 -2.60 0.62 1.28
N LYS A 97 -1.31 0.88 1.54
CA LYS A 97 -0.47 1.72 0.68
C LYS A 97 -0.42 1.21 -0.76
N LYS A 98 -0.31 -0.11 -0.95
CA LYS A 98 -0.34 -0.73 -2.28
C LYS A 98 -1.68 -0.53 -2.99
N ARG A 99 -2.81 -0.59 -2.25
CA ARG A 99 -4.13 -0.26 -2.80
C ARG A 99 -4.21 1.19 -3.24
N LEU A 100 -3.72 2.13 -2.42
CA LEU A 100 -3.65 3.55 -2.78
C LEU A 100 -2.81 3.77 -4.05
N GLN A 101 -1.65 3.11 -4.18
CA GLN A 101 -0.85 3.18 -5.40
C GLN A 101 -1.62 2.73 -6.65
N GLY A 102 -2.44 1.67 -6.54
CA GLY A 102 -3.32 1.26 -7.64
C GLY A 102 -4.39 2.31 -7.99
N ILE A 103 -4.87 3.09 -7.02
CA ILE A 103 -5.78 4.21 -7.28
C ILE A 103 -5.06 5.35 -8.01
N ASP A 104 -3.78 5.62 -7.71
CA ASP A 104 -2.97 6.61 -8.45
C ASP A 104 -2.89 6.27 -9.94
N ASP A 105 -2.64 4.99 -10.27
CA ASP A 105 -2.59 4.52 -11.65
C ASP A 105 -3.90 4.77 -12.40
N ILE A 106 -5.04 4.66 -11.71
CA ILE A 106 -6.36 4.95 -12.28
C ILE A 106 -6.52 6.46 -12.46
N LEU A 107 -6.23 7.26 -11.42
CA LEU A 107 -6.33 8.72 -11.47
C LEU A 107 -5.45 9.32 -12.57
N ARG A 108 -4.24 8.77 -12.77
CA ARG A 108 -3.34 9.18 -13.87
C ARG A 108 -3.87 8.86 -15.25
N LYS A 109 -4.68 7.80 -15.41
CA LYS A 109 -5.29 7.46 -16.70
C LYS A 109 -6.49 8.34 -17.07
N LEU A 110 -7.05 9.05 -16.09
CA LEU A 110 -8.17 9.97 -16.29
C LEU A 110 -7.73 11.37 -16.77
N TYR A 111 -6.43 11.66 -16.82
CA TYR A 111 -5.84 12.93 -17.23
C TYR A 111 -4.75 12.76 -18.28
#